data_AF-A0A8D9EXM7-F1
#
_entry.id   AF-A0A8D9EXM7-F1
#
_cell.length_a   1.000
_cell.length_b   1.000
_cell.length_c   1.000
_cell.angle_alpha   90.00
_cell.angle_beta   90.00
_cell.angle_gamma   90.00
#
_symmetry.space_group_name_H-M   'P 1'
#
loop_
_entity.id
_entity.type
_entity.pdbx_description
1 polymer ?
#
loop_
_entity_poly.entity_id
_entity_poly.type
_entity_poly.pdbx_seq_one_letter_code
_entity_poly.pdbx_strand_id
1 'polypeptide(L)'
;VAVERDGGSAMVRARVVEIVSTDDSAAPSLVRLRLCDAAGKPSVYPVSKLYALPQDLKLYSDQVLLAFTTRVLPMDEDIQWNGEIVSYMESMIENLMRGEHDKYFVGKIVLSLNNIYLLDPFQCSEYLPSAKVEISHLRMRHSLLSTQRAVAHAAHLDLLYAQCAGVDGAVPEYMRDVAPQNVPLSPLVELPSPKYAHLVQDEINRCTLIGIVDPSLFFLRLTAFEPMLTKLNKEILSDVNRTSTRYCRDECSPGLLCLAPSDDKSGYNRVQITNSDDPNVAMVLFVDYSDKQDIPYDQLVPIYRPQLISNLPFQAIECCLAGVEPLDNNQWTEEAYDFLDDFNLLF
;
A
#
# COMPACT_ATOMS: atom_id res chain seq x y z
N VAL A 1 -25.66 17.00 -6.53
CA VAL A 1 -26.41 16.56 -7.73
C VAL A 1 -27.12 15.26 -7.40
N ALA A 2 -28.02 14.79 -8.26
CA ALA A 2 -28.57 13.43 -8.18
C ALA A 2 -28.14 12.63 -9.41
N VAL A 3 -27.92 11.33 -9.23
CA VAL A 3 -27.58 10.39 -10.31
C VAL A 3 -28.34 9.09 -10.16
N GLU A 4 -28.53 8.40 -11.28
CA GLU A 4 -29.10 7.05 -11.30
C GLU A 4 -28.05 6.03 -10.86
N ARG A 5 -28.43 5.12 -9.95
CA ARG A 5 -27.56 4.03 -9.50
C ARG A 5 -27.52 2.93 -10.56
N ASP A 6 -26.35 2.32 -10.78
CA ASP A 6 -26.21 1.16 -11.68
C ASP A 6 -27.24 0.08 -11.32
N GLY A 7 -28.09 -0.29 -12.29
CA GLY A 7 -29.25 -1.17 -12.07
C GLY A 7 -30.62 -0.50 -12.23
N GLY A 8 -30.68 0.82 -12.47
CA GLY A 8 -31.77 1.47 -13.22
C GLY A 8 -33.09 1.72 -12.49
N SER A 9 -33.13 1.73 -11.15
CA SER A 9 -34.40 1.91 -10.41
C SER A 9 -34.40 2.95 -9.29
N ALA A 10 -33.25 3.55 -8.95
CA ALA A 10 -33.17 4.51 -7.85
C ALA A 10 -32.24 5.70 -8.14
N MET A 11 -32.72 6.90 -7.80
CA MET A 11 -31.94 8.14 -7.82
C MET A 11 -31.25 8.35 -6.47
N VAL A 12 -29.96 8.64 -6.49
CA VAL A 12 -29.13 8.82 -5.29
C VAL A 12 -28.46 10.19 -5.27
N ARG A 13 -28.27 10.75 -4.06
CA ARG A 13 -27.57 12.03 -3.88
C ARG A 13 -26.07 11.82 -4.07
N ALA A 14 -25.44 12.73 -4.79
CA ALA A 14 -24.01 12.70 -5.05
C ALA A 14 -23.38 14.09 -4.99
N ARG A 15 -22.10 14.12 -4.61
CA ARG A 15 -21.25 15.31 -4.56
C ARG A 15 -20.24 15.25 -5.70
N VAL A 16 -20.11 16.35 -6.43
CA VAL A 16 -19.03 16.52 -7.41
C VAL A 16 -17.74 16.72 -6.64
N VAL A 17 -16.77 15.85 -6.88
CA VAL A 17 -15.43 15.90 -6.26
C VAL A 17 -14.45 16.59 -7.18
N GLU A 18 -14.56 16.36 -8.50
CA GLU A 18 -13.62 16.85 -9.49
C GLU A 18 -14.28 17.01 -10.87
N ILE A 19 -13.84 17.99 -11.64
CA ILE A 19 -14.15 18.10 -13.07
C ILE A 19 -13.06 17.34 -13.83
N VAL A 20 -13.46 16.29 -14.55
CA VAL A 20 -12.53 15.37 -15.23
C VAL A 20 -12.18 15.88 -16.62
N SER A 21 -13.16 16.45 -17.33
CA SER A 21 -12.94 17.04 -18.66
C SER A 21 -13.96 18.13 -18.94
N THR A 22 -13.61 19.02 -19.88
CA THR A 22 -14.51 20.05 -20.42
C THR A 22 -14.76 19.81 -21.91
N ASP A 23 -15.85 20.36 -22.44
CA ASP A 23 -16.12 20.39 -23.87
C ASP A 23 -15.44 21.59 -24.56
N ASP A 24 -15.66 21.75 -25.87
CA ASP A 24 -15.12 22.82 -26.71
C ASP A 24 -15.55 24.24 -26.26
N SER A 25 -16.63 24.33 -25.47
CA SER A 25 -17.11 25.58 -24.88
C SER A 25 -16.53 25.85 -23.48
N ALA A 26 -15.57 25.02 -23.04
CA ALA A 26 -15.01 24.99 -21.70
C ALA A 26 -16.03 24.64 -20.59
N ALA A 27 -17.20 24.09 -20.95
CA ALA A 27 -18.17 23.62 -19.97
C ALA A 27 -17.80 22.19 -19.49
N PRO A 28 -18.02 21.84 -18.21
CA PRO A 28 -17.73 20.48 -17.72
C PRO A 28 -18.50 19.42 -18.50
N SER A 29 -17.79 18.43 -19.06
CA SER A 29 -18.37 17.32 -19.82
C SER A 29 -18.40 16.01 -19.01
N LEU A 30 -17.34 15.74 -18.25
CA LEU A 30 -17.25 14.62 -17.31
C LEU A 30 -16.88 15.11 -15.92
N VAL A 31 -17.49 14.52 -14.89
CA VAL A 31 -17.20 14.83 -13.48
C VAL A 31 -17.02 13.56 -12.67
N ARG A 32 -16.18 13.61 -11.65
CA ARG A 32 -16.02 12.54 -10.65
C ARG A 32 -16.97 12.80 -9.49
N LEU A 33 -17.81 11.83 -9.17
CA LEU A 33 -18.83 11.92 -8.14
C LEU A 33 -18.56 10.97 -6.99
N ARG A 34 -18.83 11.43 -5.76
CA ARG A 34 -18.94 10.61 -4.56
C ARG A 34 -20.40 10.54 -4.12
N LEU A 35 -20.92 9.35 -3.84
CA LEU A 35 -22.29 9.19 -3.35
C LEU A 35 -22.39 9.68 -1.90
N CYS A 36 -23.47 10.39 -1.57
CA CYS A 36 -23.68 10.95 -0.23
C CYS A 36 -24.29 9.95 0.75
N ASP A 37 -24.99 8.93 0.23
CA ASP A 37 -25.83 8.01 1.01
C ASP A 37 -25.46 6.53 0.80
N ALA A 38 -24.37 6.28 0.07
CA ALA A 38 -23.86 4.94 -0.18
C ALA A 38 -22.33 4.96 -0.15
N ALA A 39 -21.74 3.94 0.48
CA ALA A 39 -20.31 3.73 0.43
C ALA A 39 -19.88 3.30 -0.98
N GLY A 40 -18.67 3.72 -1.39
CA GLY A 40 -18.11 3.38 -2.69
C GLY A 40 -17.03 4.37 -3.12
N LYS A 41 -16.15 3.92 -4.02
CA LYS A 41 -15.14 4.78 -4.63
C LYS A 41 -15.82 5.83 -5.51
N PRO A 42 -15.25 7.04 -5.65
CA PRO A 42 -15.78 8.02 -6.58
C PRO A 42 -15.75 7.51 -8.02
N SER A 43 -16.85 7.68 -8.75
CA SER A 43 -17.00 7.21 -10.13
C SER A 43 -17.17 8.38 -11.09
N VAL A 44 -16.75 8.20 -12.35
CA VAL A 44 -16.85 9.24 -13.39
C VAL A 44 -18.22 9.16 -14.06
N TYR A 45 -18.91 10.29 -14.12
CA TYR A 45 -20.20 10.43 -14.77
C TYR A 45 -20.17 11.54 -15.83
N PRO A 46 -20.87 11.35 -16.96
CA PRO A 46 -21.12 12.45 -17.88
C PRO A 46 -22.10 13.45 -17.25
N VAL A 47 -21.82 14.74 -17.44
CA VAL A 47 -22.63 15.83 -16.90
C VAL A 47 -24.08 15.76 -17.40
N SER A 48 -24.28 15.22 -18.61
CA SER A 48 -25.61 14.98 -19.20
C SER A 48 -26.48 13.97 -18.44
N LYS A 49 -25.88 13.14 -17.57
CA LYS A 49 -26.61 12.19 -16.71
C LYS A 49 -26.82 12.71 -15.28
N LEU A 50 -26.50 13.98 -15.01
CA LEU A 50 -26.70 14.59 -13.71
C LEU A 50 -28.05 15.30 -13.64
N TYR A 51 -28.71 15.13 -12.50
CA TYR A 51 -29.98 15.79 -12.21
C TYR A 51 -29.80 16.84 -11.13
N ALA A 52 -30.57 17.92 -11.23
CA ALA A 52 -30.66 18.90 -10.18
C ALA A 52 -31.21 18.25 -8.91
N LEU A 53 -30.49 18.38 -7.80
CA LEU A 53 -30.95 17.88 -6.51
C LEU A 53 -31.96 18.89 -5.93
N PRO A 54 -33.19 18.48 -5.54
CA PRO A 54 -34.17 19.32 -4.86
C PRO A 54 -33.57 20.03 -3.64
N GLN A 55 -34.00 21.27 -3.36
CA GLN A 55 -33.40 22.07 -2.28
C GLN A 55 -33.55 21.40 -0.91
N ASP A 56 -34.70 20.80 -0.63
CA ASP A 56 -34.96 20.11 0.65
C ASP A 56 -33.97 18.96 0.89
N LEU A 57 -33.53 18.28 -0.18
CA LEU A 57 -32.55 17.20 -0.10
C LEU A 57 -31.10 17.68 0.03
N LYS A 58 -30.82 18.97 -0.21
CA LYS A 58 -29.50 19.56 0.02
C LYS A 58 -29.24 19.83 1.50
N LEU A 59 -30.29 19.87 2.33
CA LEU A 59 -30.18 20.16 3.77
C LEU A 59 -29.55 19.02 4.57
N TYR A 60 -29.74 17.78 4.12
CA TYR A 60 -29.19 16.61 4.83
C TYR A 60 -27.70 16.46 4.54
N SER A 61 -26.90 16.26 5.60
CA SER A 61 -25.48 15.89 5.49
C SER A 61 -25.32 14.53 4.81
N ASP A 62 -24.08 14.22 4.40
CA ASP A 62 -23.70 12.88 3.94
C ASP A 62 -24.10 11.87 5.05
N GLN A 63 -24.79 10.80 4.68
CA GLN A 63 -25.29 9.77 5.61
C GLN A 63 -24.35 8.56 5.72
N VAL A 64 -23.26 8.55 4.94
CA VAL A 64 -22.24 7.50 5.00
C VAL A 64 -21.38 7.70 6.25
N LEU A 65 -21.47 6.72 7.15
CA LEU A 65 -20.58 6.58 8.29
C LEU A 65 -19.35 5.78 7.86
N LEU A 66 -18.17 6.25 8.25
CA LEU A 66 -16.91 5.55 8.02
C LEU A 66 -16.52 4.84 9.32
N ALA A 67 -16.42 3.52 9.27
CA ALA A 67 -16.01 2.70 10.40
C ALA A 67 -14.59 2.16 10.18
N PHE A 68 -13.71 2.35 11.17
CA PHE A 68 -12.32 1.90 11.14
C PHE A 68 -12.05 0.91 12.26
N THR A 69 -11.47 -0.24 11.93
CA THR A 69 -10.87 -1.11 12.95
C THR A 69 -9.57 -0.48 13.45
N THR A 70 -9.27 -0.65 14.73
CA THR A 70 -8.08 -0.03 15.34
C THR A 70 -7.00 -1.06 15.72
N ARG A 71 -5.83 -0.56 16.11
CA ARG A 71 -4.69 -1.35 16.64
C ARG A 71 -4.15 -2.37 15.64
N VAL A 72 -4.20 -2.01 14.37
CA VAL A 72 -3.65 -2.75 13.24
C VAL A 72 -2.91 -1.80 12.32
N LEU A 73 -1.88 -2.30 11.65
CA LEU A 73 -1.19 -1.65 10.55
C LEU A 73 -1.20 -2.58 9.33
N PRO A 74 -1.14 -2.03 8.11
CA PRO A 74 -0.76 -2.81 6.93
C PRO A 74 0.53 -3.62 7.18
N MET A 75 0.62 -4.82 6.60
CA MET A 75 1.76 -5.74 6.81
C MET A 75 3.11 -5.15 6.36
N ASP A 76 3.04 -4.28 5.35
CA ASP A 76 4.15 -3.53 4.77
C ASP A 76 4.50 -2.26 5.56
N GLU A 77 3.78 -1.96 6.64
CA GLU A 77 3.84 -0.68 7.36
C GLU A 77 3.64 0.55 6.47
N ASP A 78 2.91 0.38 5.35
CA ASP A 78 2.51 1.47 4.47
C ASP A 78 1.47 2.37 5.17
N ILE A 79 1.39 3.61 4.71
CA ILE A 79 0.39 4.61 5.13
C ILE A 79 -1.00 4.21 4.63
N GLN A 80 -1.10 3.47 3.52
CA GLN A 80 -2.37 3.04 2.92
C GLN A 80 -2.50 1.51 2.85
N TRP A 81 -3.75 1.02 2.94
CA TRP A 81 -4.05 -0.38 2.69
C TRP A 81 -3.92 -0.69 1.20
N ASN A 82 -3.17 -1.73 0.85
CA ASN A 82 -3.03 -2.15 -0.53
C ASN A 82 -4.32 -2.75 -1.11
N GLY A 83 -4.42 -2.77 -2.45
CA GLY A 83 -5.63 -3.20 -3.16
C GLY A 83 -5.98 -4.68 -2.99
N GLU A 84 -5.00 -5.54 -2.68
CA GLU A 84 -5.24 -6.96 -2.41
C GLU A 84 -5.98 -7.14 -1.09
N ILE A 85 -5.53 -6.47 -0.03
CA ILE A 85 -6.23 -6.48 1.27
C ILE A 85 -7.63 -5.90 1.14
N VAL A 86 -7.79 -4.81 0.37
CA VAL A 86 -9.12 -4.23 0.09
C VAL A 86 -10.03 -5.27 -0.58
N SER A 87 -9.55 -5.93 -1.63
CA SER A 87 -10.33 -6.93 -2.38
C SER A 87 -10.67 -8.16 -1.50
N TYR A 88 -9.74 -8.57 -0.65
CA TYR A 88 -9.95 -9.63 0.33
C TYR A 88 -11.04 -9.24 1.33
N MET A 89 -10.97 -8.03 1.90
CA MET A 89 -11.99 -7.57 2.86
C MET A 89 -13.36 -7.44 2.21
N GLU A 90 -13.43 -6.90 0.98
CA GLU A 90 -14.67 -6.82 0.20
C GLU A 90 -15.27 -8.22 0.01
N SER A 91 -14.49 -9.19 -0.47
CA SER A 91 -14.95 -10.56 -0.67
C SER A 91 -15.35 -11.25 0.65
N MET A 92 -14.59 -11.04 1.72
CA MET A 92 -14.88 -11.59 3.04
C MET A 92 -16.21 -11.05 3.58
N ILE A 93 -16.42 -9.73 3.51
CA ILE A 93 -17.65 -9.08 3.98
C ILE A 93 -18.83 -9.49 3.10
N GLU A 94 -18.68 -9.50 1.78
CA GLU A 94 -19.74 -9.96 0.88
C GLU A 94 -20.16 -11.39 1.18
N ASN A 95 -19.20 -12.31 1.31
CA ASN A 95 -19.49 -13.71 1.63
C ASN A 95 -20.13 -13.85 3.02
N LEU A 96 -19.65 -13.07 4.00
CA LEU A 96 -20.21 -13.07 5.34
C LEU A 96 -21.65 -12.58 5.36
N MET A 97 -21.97 -11.55 4.59
CA MET A 97 -23.30 -10.94 4.54
C MET A 97 -24.28 -11.68 3.62
N ARG A 98 -23.86 -12.75 2.92
CA ARG A 98 -24.78 -13.63 2.19
C ARG A 98 -25.67 -14.44 3.14
N GLY A 99 -26.90 -14.68 2.70
CA GLY A 99 -27.90 -15.51 3.38
C GLY A 99 -29.13 -14.72 3.85
N GLU A 100 -30.09 -15.42 4.44
CA GLU A 100 -31.34 -14.85 4.97
C GLU A 100 -31.23 -14.39 6.43
N HIS A 101 -30.04 -14.50 7.02
CA HIS A 101 -29.79 -14.16 8.42
C HIS A 101 -29.53 -12.66 8.59
N ASP A 102 -30.16 -12.04 9.59
CA ASP A 102 -29.96 -10.64 9.96
C ASP A 102 -28.61 -10.45 10.68
N LYS A 103 -27.53 -10.55 9.90
CA LYS A 103 -26.17 -10.22 10.33
C LYS A 103 -26.00 -8.70 10.33
N TYR A 104 -25.30 -8.18 11.33
CA TYR A 104 -25.03 -6.75 11.47
C TYR A 104 -23.65 -6.51 12.05
N PHE A 105 -23.06 -5.38 11.70
CA PHE A 105 -21.80 -4.95 12.29
C PHE A 105 -22.06 -4.16 13.57
N VAL A 106 -21.28 -4.45 14.62
CA VAL A 106 -21.32 -3.80 15.91
C VAL A 106 -19.89 -3.51 16.38
N GLY A 107 -19.69 -2.38 17.04
CA GLY A 107 -18.42 -2.07 17.65
C GLY A 107 -18.51 -0.99 18.70
N LYS A 108 -17.59 -1.02 19.66
CA LYS A 108 -17.47 0.03 20.67
C LYS A 108 -16.69 1.19 20.07
N ILE A 109 -17.29 2.38 20.05
CA ILE A 109 -16.62 3.60 19.60
C ILE A 109 -15.53 3.95 20.62
N VAL A 110 -14.27 3.98 20.16
CA VAL A 110 -13.13 4.45 20.94
C VAL A 110 -12.74 5.88 20.58
N LEU A 111 -12.97 6.30 19.33
CA LEU A 111 -12.79 7.68 18.90
C LEU A 111 -13.83 8.01 17.82
N SER A 112 -14.40 9.21 17.86
CA SER A 112 -15.36 9.70 16.87
C SER A 112 -14.96 11.08 16.37
N LEU A 113 -14.86 11.22 15.06
CA LEU A 113 -14.47 12.45 14.37
C LEU A 113 -15.50 12.71 13.26
N ASN A 114 -16.52 13.51 13.57
CA ASN A 114 -17.64 13.78 12.65
C ASN A 114 -18.34 12.49 12.17
N ASN A 115 -18.15 12.09 10.90
CA ASN A 115 -18.72 10.88 10.32
C ASN A 115 -17.75 9.67 10.36
N ILE A 116 -16.58 9.82 10.99
CA ILE A 116 -15.57 8.78 11.16
C ILE A 116 -15.66 8.21 12.58
N TYR A 117 -15.73 6.89 12.67
CA TYR A 117 -15.82 6.14 13.91
C TYR A 117 -14.72 5.09 13.95
N LEU A 118 -13.85 5.18 14.95
CA LEU A 118 -12.87 4.15 15.26
C LEU A 118 -13.49 3.20 16.26
N LEU A 119 -13.47 1.91 15.94
CA LEU A 119 -14.18 0.86 16.66
C LEU A 119 -13.20 -0.18 17.26
N ASP A 120 -13.39 -0.52 18.53
CA ASP A 120 -12.64 -1.57 19.24
C ASP A 120 -13.43 -2.18 20.43
N PRO A 121 -13.92 -3.42 20.32
CA PRO A 121 -13.82 -4.31 19.16
C PRO A 121 -14.72 -3.84 18.00
N PHE A 122 -14.38 -4.24 16.78
CA PHE A 122 -15.25 -4.14 15.60
C PHE A 122 -15.57 -5.54 15.09
N GLN A 123 -16.85 -5.92 15.10
CA GLN A 123 -17.28 -7.28 14.84
C GLN A 123 -18.56 -7.35 14.01
N CYS A 124 -18.77 -8.46 13.33
CA CYS A 124 -20.04 -8.83 12.73
C CYS A 124 -20.72 -9.87 13.60
N SER A 125 -21.97 -9.60 13.96
CA SER A 125 -22.80 -10.39 14.85
C SER A 125 -24.11 -10.77 14.18
N GLU A 126 -24.75 -11.81 14.69
CA GLU A 126 -26.11 -12.18 14.36
C GLU A 126 -26.88 -12.45 15.66
N TYR A 127 -28.08 -11.90 15.79
CA TYR A 127 -28.95 -12.20 16.93
C TYR A 127 -29.92 -13.32 16.56
N LEU A 128 -29.92 -14.40 17.34
CA LEU A 128 -30.84 -15.53 17.17
C LEU A 128 -32.01 -15.41 18.15
N PRO A 129 -33.22 -14.99 17.70
CA PRO A 129 -34.34 -14.75 18.61
C PRO A 129 -34.79 -16.00 19.37
N SER A 130 -34.75 -17.17 18.71
CA SER A 130 -35.15 -18.45 19.29
C SER A 130 -34.29 -18.88 20.46
N ALA A 131 -32.99 -18.59 20.40
CA ALA A 131 -32.03 -18.91 21.46
C ALA A 131 -31.78 -17.75 22.42
N LYS A 132 -32.16 -16.51 22.04
CA LYS A 132 -31.78 -15.26 22.72
C LYS A 132 -30.26 -15.13 22.88
N VAL A 133 -29.52 -15.56 21.86
CA VAL A 133 -28.05 -15.55 21.84
C VAL A 133 -27.59 -14.68 20.67
N GLU A 134 -26.54 -13.91 20.91
CA GLU A 134 -25.79 -13.21 19.87
C GLU A 134 -24.56 -14.06 19.49
N ILE A 135 -24.41 -14.33 18.19
CA ILE A 135 -23.28 -15.06 17.63
C ILE A 135 -22.34 -14.06 16.96
N SER A 136 -21.08 -14.07 17.35
CA SER A 136 -20.02 -13.30 16.69
C SER A 136 -19.45 -14.12 15.53
N HIS A 137 -19.70 -13.69 14.29
CA HIS A 137 -19.19 -14.35 13.09
C HIS A 137 -17.80 -13.87 12.67
N LEU A 138 -17.48 -12.60 12.93
CA LEU A 138 -16.21 -11.99 12.54
C LEU A 138 -15.76 -10.99 13.59
N ARG A 139 -14.48 -11.01 13.96
CA ARG A 139 -13.84 -9.92 14.73
C ARG A 139 -12.75 -9.33 13.85
N MET A 140 -12.96 -8.12 13.33
CA MET A 140 -12.18 -7.53 12.24
C MET A 140 -10.67 -7.55 12.53
N ARG A 141 -10.27 -6.99 13.69
CA ARG A 141 -8.87 -7.01 14.13
C ARG A 141 -8.32 -8.43 14.26
N HIS A 142 -9.06 -9.33 14.91
CA HIS A 142 -8.58 -10.69 15.11
C HIS A 142 -8.37 -11.42 13.78
N SER A 143 -9.31 -11.30 12.85
CA SER A 143 -9.24 -11.92 11.54
C SER A 143 -8.10 -11.39 10.69
N LEU A 144 -7.84 -10.07 10.70
CA LEU A 144 -6.70 -9.49 9.99
C LEU A 144 -5.35 -9.98 10.54
N LEU A 145 -5.22 -10.07 11.87
CA LEU A 145 -4.00 -10.55 12.51
C LEU A 145 -3.80 -12.05 12.31
N SER A 146 -4.84 -12.86 12.52
CA SER A 146 -4.74 -14.34 12.44
C SER A 146 -4.53 -14.86 11.01
N THR A 147 -4.92 -14.08 10.00
CA THR A 147 -4.67 -14.38 8.59
C THR A 147 -3.38 -13.76 8.05
N GLN A 148 -2.55 -13.15 8.90
CA GLN A 148 -1.30 -12.47 8.52
C GLN A 148 -1.51 -11.39 7.44
N ARG A 149 -2.62 -10.64 7.54
CA ARG A 149 -2.98 -9.54 6.64
C ARG A 149 -2.84 -8.17 7.28
N ALA A 150 -2.46 -8.11 8.55
CA ALA A 150 -2.11 -6.90 9.27
C ALA A 150 -1.14 -7.21 10.42
N VAL A 151 -0.39 -6.21 10.87
CA VAL A 151 0.47 -6.28 12.06
C VAL A 151 -0.22 -5.58 13.23
N ALA A 152 0.01 -6.04 14.45
CA ALA A 152 -0.54 -5.42 15.64
C ALA A 152 0.10 -4.04 15.90
N HIS A 153 -0.72 -3.03 16.18
CA HIS A 153 -0.23 -1.69 16.52
C HIS A 153 -0.74 -1.27 17.90
N ALA A 154 0.02 -1.61 18.94
CA ALA A 154 -0.39 -1.40 20.32
C ALA A 154 -0.57 0.09 20.68
N ALA A 155 0.33 0.94 20.19
CA ALA A 155 0.35 2.38 20.44
C ALA A 155 -0.65 3.19 19.61
N HIS A 156 -1.47 2.54 18.77
CA HIS A 156 -2.38 3.23 17.82
C HIS A 156 -3.25 4.30 18.48
N LEU A 157 -3.93 3.92 19.56
CA LEU A 157 -4.86 4.82 20.23
C LEU A 157 -4.13 5.90 21.01
N ASP A 158 -2.98 5.58 21.62
CA ASP A 158 -2.19 6.54 22.38
C ASP A 158 -1.67 7.66 21.47
N LEU A 159 -1.16 7.29 20.28
CA LEU A 159 -0.73 8.25 19.26
C LEU A 159 -1.89 9.11 18.74
N LEU A 160 -3.06 8.50 18.48
CA LEU A 160 -4.25 9.23 18.05
C LEU A 160 -4.75 10.22 19.10
N TYR A 161 -4.82 9.81 20.37
CA TYR A 161 -5.23 10.69 21.45
C TYR A 161 -4.22 11.80 21.69
N ALA A 162 -2.92 11.52 21.59
CA ALA A 162 -1.88 12.54 21.67
C ALA A 162 -2.01 13.58 20.55
N GLN A 163 -2.37 13.17 19.32
CA GLN A 163 -2.64 14.10 18.23
C GLN A 163 -3.92 14.91 18.42
N CYS A 164 -4.89 14.40 19.17
CA CYS A 164 -6.10 15.14 19.53
C CYS A 164 -5.88 16.11 20.71
N ALA A 165 -4.76 15.99 21.44
CA ALA A 165 -4.48 16.82 22.60
C ALA A 165 -4.20 18.27 22.17
N GLY A 166 -5.16 19.16 22.42
CA GLY A 166 -5.08 20.59 22.08
C GLY A 166 -6.01 21.05 20.96
N VAL A 167 -6.82 20.15 20.38
CA VAL A 167 -7.82 20.50 19.37
C VAL A 167 -9.19 20.69 20.04
N ASP A 168 -9.57 21.93 20.32
CA ASP A 168 -10.96 22.30 20.59
C ASP A 168 -11.72 22.40 19.25
N GLY A 169 -12.42 21.32 18.88
CA GLY A 169 -13.37 21.32 17.76
C GLY A 169 -12.74 21.27 16.35
N ALA A 170 -13.34 20.39 15.53
CA ALA A 170 -13.10 20.14 14.10
C ALA A 170 -11.68 19.64 13.73
N VAL A 171 -11.55 18.31 13.68
CA VAL A 171 -10.43 17.63 13.01
C VAL A 171 -10.47 17.90 11.49
N PRO A 172 -9.31 18.02 10.82
CA PRO A 172 -9.20 18.44 9.43
C PRO A 172 -9.88 17.50 8.42
N GLU A 173 -10.31 18.12 7.32
CA GLU A 173 -10.87 17.53 6.12
C GLU A 173 -9.82 16.64 5.39
N TYR A 174 -9.62 15.41 5.85
CA TYR A 174 -8.86 14.36 5.14
C TYR A 174 -9.84 13.22 4.85
N MET A 175 -10.05 12.70 3.64
CA MET A 175 -9.13 12.41 2.55
C MET A 175 -9.73 12.94 1.24
N ARG A 176 -9.16 13.99 0.65
CA ARG A 176 -9.27 14.12 -0.80
C ARG A 176 -8.31 13.09 -1.36
N ASP A 177 -8.83 12.12 -2.11
CA ASP A 177 -8.05 11.49 -3.17
C ASP A 177 -7.58 12.63 -4.07
N VAL A 178 -6.40 13.17 -3.78
CA VAL A 178 -5.70 14.02 -4.74
C VAL A 178 -5.27 13.05 -5.82
N ALA A 179 -6.08 12.94 -6.87
CA ALA A 179 -5.59 12.44 -8.15
C ALA A 179 -4.25 13.12 -8.42
N PRO A 180 -3.20 12.39 -8.85
CA PRO A 180 -1.88 12.95 -9.02
C PRO A 180 -2.00 14.21 -9.88
N GLN A 181 -1.85 15.37 -9.23
CA GLN A 181 -1.84 16.62 -9.94
C GLN A 181 -0.65 16.53 -10.89
N ASN A 182 -0.85 16.89 -12.16
CA ASN A 182 0.23 17.17 -13.10
C ASN A 182 0.94 18.46 -12.66
N VAL A 183 1.54 18.44 -11.47
CA VAL A 183 2.54 19.41 -11.06
C VAL A 183 3.79 19.03 -11.85
N PRO A 184 4.43 19.95 -12.56
CA PRO A 184 5.77 19.72 -13.09
C PRO A 184 6.65 19.26 -11.92
N LEU A 185 7.19 18.05 -12.02
CA LEU A 185 7.99 17.44 -10.96
C LEU A 185 9.21 18.34 -10.71
N SER A 186 9.19 19.03 -9.57
CA SER A 186 10.36 19.72 -9.04
C SER A 186 11.48 18.69 -8.84
N PRO A 187 12.72 18.97 -9.25
CA PRO A 187 13.83 18.01 -9.20
C PRO A 187 14.32 17.70 -7.78
N LEU A 188 13.78 18.32 -6.74
CA LEU A 188 14.23 18.17 -5.35
C LEU A 188 13.08 17.73 -4.44
N VAL A 189 12.55 16.52 -4.65
CA VAL A 189 11.67 15.88 -3.68
C VAL A 189 12.54 15.12 -2.69
N GLU A 190 12.55 15.51 -1.43
CA GLU A 190 13.21 14.73 -0.38
C GLU A 190 12.53 13.36 -0.28
N LEU A 191 13.30 12.30 -0.47
CA LEU A 191 12.82 10.93 -0.33
C LEU A 191 12.72 10.55 1.16
N PRO A 192 11.69 9.80 1.55
CA PRO A 192 11.56 9.30 2.91
C PRO A 192 12.68 8.30 3.21
N SER A 193 13.02 8.16 4.48
CA SER A 193 13.96 7.12 4.92
C SER A 193 13.44 5.74 4.50
N PRO A 194 14.27 4.90 3.86
CA PRO A 194 13.84 3.59 3.42
C PRO A 194 13.57 2.68 4.62
N LYS A 195 12.54 1.86 4.49
CA LYS A 195 12.27 0.74 5.40
C LYS A 195 12.76 -0.55 4.76
N TYR A 196 13.13 -1.53 5.58
CA TYR A 196 13.56 -2.85 5.13
C TYR A 196 12.54 -3.90 5.57
N ALA A 197 12.26 -4.87 4.70
CA ALA A 197 11.46 -6.01 5.09
C ALA A 197 12.19 -6.76 6.22
N HIS A 198 11.43 -7.31 7.16
CA HIS A 198 11.97 -8.05 8.29
C HIS A 198 11.22 -9.36 8.47
N LEU A 199 11.93 -10.35 9.00
CA LEU A 199 11.33 -11.63 9.38
C LEU A 199 10.74 -11.49 10.79
N VAL A 200 9.57 -12.09 11.00
CA VAL A 200 8.98 -12.13 12.35
C VAL A 200 9.78 -13.11 13.19
N GLN A 201 10.30 -12.62 14.32
CA GLN A 201 11.10 -13.43 15.25
C GLN A 201 10.27 -14.59 15.81
N ASP A 202 10.90 -15.76 15.97
CA ASP A 202 10.31 -16.98 16.53
C ASP A 202 9.11 -17.55 15.73
N GLU A 203 8.92 -17.10 14.49
CA GLU A 203 7.90 -17.62 13.57
C GLU A 203 8.51 -18.25 12.31
N ILE A 204 7.76 -19.17 11.69
CA ILE A 204 8.12 -19.74 10.39
C ILE A 204 7.68 -18.76 9.29
N ASN A 205 8.65 -18.06 8.73
CA ASN A 205 8.43 -17.11 7.64
C ASN A 205 8.54 -17.81 6.27
N ARG A 206 7.52 -17.68 5.41
CA ARG A 206 7.57 -18.23 4.04
C ARG A 206 8.38 -17.29 3.15
N CYS A 207 9.54 -17.76 2.71
CA CYS A 207 10.49 -16.95 1.95
C CYS A 207 10.98 -17.67 0.69
N THR A 208 11.48 -16.87 -0.24
CA THR A 208 12.25 -17.31 -1.41
C THR A 208 13.70 -16.88 -1.22
N LEU A 209 14.64 -17.77 -1.51
CA LEU A 209 16.07 -17.44 -1.60
C LEU A 209 16.29 -16.67 -2.91
N ILE A 210 16.85 -15.47 -2.83
CA ILE A 210 16.96 -14.57 -4.00
C ILE A 210 18.41 -14.19 -4.35
N GLY A 211 19.35 -14.46 -3.45
CA GLY A 211 20.77 -14.20 -3.68
C GLY A 211 21.61 -14.91 -2.63
N ILE A 212 22.79 -15.37 -3.02
CA ILE A 212 23.71 -16.12 -2.16
C ILE A 212 25.09 -15.54 -2.35
N VAL A 213 25.77 -15.24 -1.25
CA VAL A 213 27.22 -15.00 -1.24
C VAL A 213 27.89 -16.20 -0.59
N ASP A 214 27.44 -16.57 0.59
CA ASP A 214 27.85 -17.75 1.34
C ASP A 214 26.86 -18.00 2.51
N PRO A 215 27.03 -19.06 3.34
CA PRO A 215 26.15 -19.29 4.49
C PRO A 215 26.14 -18.18 5.57
N SER A 216 27.12 -17.28 5.58
CA SER A 216 27.15 -16.09 6.45
C SER A 216 26.47 -14.87 5.82
N LEU A 217 26.21 -14.88 4.51
CA LEU A 217 25.49 -13.80 3.83
C LEU A 217 24.70 -14.35 2.63
N PHE A 218 23.38 -14.40 2.80
CA PHE A 218 22.43 -14.68 1.73
C PHE A 218 21.20 -13.79 1.89
N PHE A 219 20.37 -13.74 0.85
CA PHE A 219 19.25 -12.82 0.78
C PHE A 219 17.94 -13.58 0.60
N LEU A 220 16.97 -13.26 1.45
CA LEU A 220 15.62 -13.80 1.39
C LEU A 220 14.63 -12.72 0.96
N ARG A 221 13.52 -13.14 0.35
CA ARG A 221 12.33 -12.32 0.13
C ARG A 221 11.10 -13.02 0.68
N LEU A 222 10.24 -12.29 1.40
CA LEU A 222 8.97 -12.81 1.88
C LEU A 222 8.02 -13.06 0.71
N THR A 223 7.54 -14.29 0.55
CA THR A 223 6.66 -14.67 -0.56
C THR A 223 5.34 -13.90 -0.53
N ALA A 224 4.88 -13.47 0.65
CA ALA A 224 3.65 -12.71 0.83
C ALA A 224 3.67 -11.33 0.12
N PHE A 225 4.86 -10.78 -0.17
CA PHE A 225 5.00 -9.46 -0.79
C PHE A 225 5.24 -9.51 -2.31
N GLU A 226 5.33 -10.69 -2.91
CA GLU A 226 5.53 -10.85 -4.36
C GLU A 226 4.47 -10.12 -5.22
N PRO A 227 3.15 -10.17 -4.88
CA PRO A 227 2.14 -9.40 -5.63
C PRO A 227 2.36 -7.90 -5.54
N MET A 228 2.85 -7.42 -4.40
CA MET A 228 3.10 -5.99 -4.13
C MET A 228 4.32 -5.48 -4.86
N LEU A 229 5.41 -6.27 -4.89
CA LEU A 229 6.59 -5.98 -5.71
C LEU A 229 6.23 -5.94 -7.20
N THR A 230 5.42 -6.90 -7.68
CA THR A 230 4.93 -6.91 -9.07
C THR A 230 4.13 -5.65 -9.40
N LYS A 231 3.28 -5.19 -8.48
CA LYS A 231 2.52 -3.95 -8.65
C LYS A 231 3.44 -2.73 -8.66
N LEU A 232 4.40 -2.66 -7.73
CA LEU A 232 5.37 -1.57 -7.64
C LEU A 232 6.18 -1.44 -8.94
N ASN A 233 6.67 -2.54 -9.51
CA ASN A 233 7.43 -2.52 -10.75
C ASN A 233 6.61 -1.96 -11.93
N LYS A 234 5.30 -2.25 -11.98
CA LYS A 234 4.39 -1.67 -12.98
C LYS A 234 4.21 -0.17 -12.78
N GLU A 235 4.11 0.28 -11.53
CA GLU A 235 4.01 1.70 -11.18
C GLU A 235 5.30 2.45 -11.52
N ILE A 236 6.47 1.87 -11.21
CA ILE A 236 7.78 2.40 -11.58
C ILE A 236 7.89 2.54 -13.09
N LEU A 237 7.58 1.49 -13.85
CA LEU A 237 7.64 1.53 -15.31
C LEU A 237 6.71 2.61 -15.88
N SER A 238 5.51 2.77 -15.32
CA SER A 238 4.59 3.83 -15.74
C SER A 238 5.16 5.23 -15.47
N ASP A 239 5.86 5.43 -14.37
CA ASP A 239 6.50 6.71 -14.04
C ASP A 239 7.67 7.01 -14.95
N VAL A 240 8.55 6.02 -15.15
CA VAL A 240 9.72 6.16 -16.02
C VAL A 240 9.30 6.49 -17.46
N ASN A 241 8.23 5.88 -17.97
CA ASN A 241 7.70 6.18 -19.30
C ASN A 241 7.12 7.61 -19.43
N ARG A 242 6.82 8.28 -18.31
CA ARG A 242 6.34 9.67 -18.28
C ARG A 242 7.44 10.69 -18.12
N THR A 243 8.70 10.27 -17.91
CA THR A 243 9.84 11.15 -17.69
C THR A 243 11.01 10.81 -18.62
N SER A 244 11.68 11.84 -19.13
CA SER A 244 12.91 11.69 -19.93
C SER A 244 14.18 12.05 -19.17
N THR A 245 14.06 12.49 -17.91
CA THR A 245 15.21 12.90 -17.11
C THR A 245 16.04 11.68 -16.72
N ARG A 246 17.35 11.85 -16.74
CA ARG A 246 18.36 10.90 -16.28
C ARG A 246 19.34 11.64 -15.38
N TYR A 247 19.95 10.94 -14.44
CA TYR A 247 21.02 11.54 -13.66
C TYR A 247 22.26 11.76 -14.52
N CYS A 248 23.01 12.81 -14.19
CA CYS A 248 24.41 12.91 -14.56
C CYS A 248 25.29 12.50 -13.37
N ARG A 249 26.57 12.24 -13.66
CA ARG A 249 27.56 11.78 -12.67
C ARG A 249 27.62 12.65 -11.42
N ASP A 250 27.59 13.97 -11.59
CA ASP A 250 27.79 14.94 -10.50
C ASP A 250 26.60 14.99 -9.52
N GLU A 251 25.46 14.39 -9.89
CA GLU A 251 24.26 14.30 -9.06
C GLU A 251 24.20 12.99 -8.25
N CYS A 252 25.08 12.04 -8.54
CA CYS A 252 25.09 10.72 -7.91
C CYS A 252 26.10 10.64 -6.77
N SER A 253 25.64 10.13 -5.62
CA SER A 253 26.51 9.87 -4.46
C SER A 253 26.12 8.54 -3.78
N PRO A 254 27.05 7.87 -3.09
CA PRO A 254 26.73 6.68 -2.31
C PRO A 254 25.59 6.95 -1.33
N GLY A 255 24.64 6.02 -1.29
CA GLY A 255 23.41 6.13 -0.50
C GLY A 255 22.22 6.72 -1.25
N LEU A 256 22.42 7.36 -2.41
CA LEU A 256 21.33 7.92 -3.22
C LEU A 256 20.39 6.80 -3.71
N LEU A 257 19.10 6.98 -3.48
CA LEU A 257 18.05 6.11 -4.00
C LEU A 257 17.59 6.59 -5.38
N CYS A 258 17.58 5.67 -6.35
CA CYS A 258 17.18 5.94 -7.72
C CYS A 258 16.59 4.69 -8.38
N LEU A 259 16.32 4.77 -9.69
CA LEU A 259 15.86 3.64 -10.49
C LEU A 259 16.91 3.26 -11.53
N ALA A 260 17.09 1.96 -11.75
CA ALA A 260 17.94 1.42 -12.81
C ALA A 260 17.15 0.44 -13.69
N PRO A 261 17.50 0.28 -14.97
CA PRO A 261 16.87 -0.72 -15.82
C PRO A 261 17.11 -2.13 -15.26
N SER A 262 16.15 -3.03 -15.46
CA SER A 262 16.37 -4.47 -15.24
C SER A 262 17.31 -5.04 -16.30
N ASP A 263 17.92 -6.19 -16.01
CA ASP A 263 18.88 -6.87 -16.89
C ASP A 263 18.30 -7.18 -18.27
N ASP A 264 17.05 -7.65 -18.30
CA ASP A 264 16.29 -7.94 -19.51
C ASP A 264 15.71 -6.68 -20.17
N LYS A 265 15.92 -5.51 -19.55
CA LYS A 265 15.42 -4.19 -19.96
C LYS A 265 13.89 -4.15 -20.11
N SER A 266 13.17 -5.07 -19.47
CA SER A 266 11.71 -5.10 -19.48
C SER A 266 11.08 -4.11 -18.50
N GLY A 267 11.86 -3.63 -17.53
CA GLY A 267 11.41 -2.70 -16.50
C GLY A 267 12.52 -1.87 -15.90
N TYR A 268 12.16 -1.19 -14.80
CA TYR A 268 13.09 -0.46 -13.94
C TYR A 268 12.82 -0.90 -12.50
N ASN A 269 13.89 -0.99 -11.71
CA ASN A 269 13.86 -1.42 -10.32
C ASN A 269 14.40 -0.34 -9.41
N ARG A 270 14.03 -0.40 -8.12
CA ARG A 270 14.61 0.46 -7.09
C ARG A 270 16.05 0.05 -6.83
N VAL A 271 16.95 1.03 -6.81
CA VAL A 271 18.35 0.79 -6.49
C VAL A 271 18.89 1.84 -5.53
N GLN A 272 19.92 1.45 -4.80
CA GLN A 272 20.74 2.34 -3.99
C GLN A 272 22.14 2.39 -4.56
N ILE A 273 22.66 3.59 -4.81
CA ILE A 273 24.06 3.75 -5.25
C ILE A 273 25.00 3.36 -4.11
N THR A 274 25.98 2.54 -4.41
CA THR A 274 27.09 2.21 -3.51
C THR A 274 28.41 2.77 -4.06
N ASN A 275 29.53 2.47 -3.39
CA ASN A 275 30.84 2.85 -3.93
C ASN A 275 31.15 2.03 -5.20
N SER A 276 31.65 2.69 -6.23
CA SER A 276 32.17 2.05 -7.45
C SER A 276 33.68 2.26 -7.54
N ASP A 277 34.38 1.26 -8.04
CA ASP A 277 35.81 1.33 -8.36
C ASP A 277 36.07 1.99 -9.72
N ASP A 278 35.06 2.02 -10.61
CA ASP A 278 35.16 2.66 -11.93
C ASP A 278 34.46 4.03 -11.93
N PRO A 279 35.17 5.11 -12.26
CA PRO A 279 34.55 6.42 -12.32
C PRO A 279 33.51 6.56 -13.45
N ASN A 280 33.40 5.70 -14.44
CA ASN A 280 32.44 5.94 -15.54
C ASN A 280 31.05 5.37 -15.27
N VAL A 281 30.91 4.57 -14.22
CA VAL A 281 29.68 3.87 -13.85
C VAL A 281 29.35 4.09 -12.37
N ALA A 282 28.10 3.84 -12.00
CA ALA A 282 27.67 3.74 -10.62
C ALA A 282 27.47 2.27 -10.29
N MET A 283 28.12 1.79 -9.23
CA MET A 283 27.76 0.51 -8.63
C MET A 283 26.45 0.71 -7.89
N VAL A 284 25.45 -0.11 -8.18
CA VAL A 284 24.13 -0.02 -7.56
C VAL A 284 23.73 -1.35 -6.93
N LEU A 285 23.06 -1.30 -5.78
CA LEU A 285 22.41 -2.43 -5.15
C LEU A 285 20.92 -2.42 -5.51
N PHE A 286 20.43 -3.51 -6.09
CA PHE A 286 19.01 -3.73 -6.32
C PHE A 286 18.33 -4.13 -5.01
N VAL A 287 17.72 -3.16 -4.35
CA VAL A 287 17.22 -3.30 -2.97
C VAL A 287 16.06 -4.31 -2.80
N ASP A 288 15.49 -4.77 -3.91
CA ASP A 288 14.42 -5.78 -3.95
C ASP A 288 14.86 -7.16 -4.46
N TYR A 289 16.10 -7.25 -4.98
CA TYR A 289 16.64 -8.42 -5.68
C TYR A 289 18.02 -8.85 -5.19
N SER A 290 18.69 -8.05 -4.35
CA SER A 290 20.04 -8.26 -3.78
C SER A 290 21.23 -8.12 -4.73
N ASP A 291 21.01 -8.17 -6.04
CA ASP A 291 22.08 -8.06 -7.03
C ASP A 291 22.79 -6.70 -6.97
N LYS A 292 24.09 -6.72 -7.29
CA LYS A 292 24.90 -5.52 -7.49
C LYS A 292 25.35 -5.44 -8.93
N GLN A 293 25.25 -4.26 -9.53
CA GLN A 293 25.67 -4.06 -10.92
C GLN A 293 26.26 -2.68 -11.14
N ASP A 294 27.20 -2.61 -12.08
CA ASP A 294 27.72 -1.36 -12.61
C ASP A 294 26.79 -0.83 -13.71
N ILE A 295 26.16 0.32 -13.45
CA ILE A 295 25.20 0.96 -14.34
C ILE A 295 25.75 2.32 -14.78
N PRO A 296 25.76 2.64 -16.09
CA PRO A 296 26.09 3.98 -16.56
C PRO A 296 25.18 5.05 -15.94
N TYR A 297 25.76 6.17 -15.51
CA TYR A 297 25.01 7.24 -14.82
C TYR A 297 23.79 7.73 -15.62
N ASP A 298 23.92 7.79 -16.95
CA ASP A 298 22.86 8.23 -17.87
C ASP A 298 21.70 7.24 -18.02
N GLN A 299 21.79 6.04 -17.43
CA GLN A 299 20.71 5.08 -17.36
C GLN A 299 19.95 5.15 -16.02
N LEU A 300 20.49 5.85 -15.03
CA LEU A 300 19.84 6.04 -13.74
C LEU A 300 18.75 7.11 -13.83
N VAL A 301 17.60 6.83 -13.24
CA VAL A 301 16.43 7.70 -13.26
C VAL A 301 16.12 8.20 -11.84
N PRO A 302 15.86 9.51 -11.65
CA PRO A 302 15.39 10.04 -10.37
C PRO A 302 14.03 9.46 -9.96
N ILE A 303 13.84 9.27 -8.65
CA ILE A 303 12.54 8.91 -8.08
C ILE A 303 11.78 10.20 -7.76
N TYR A 304 10.68 10.40 -8.48
CA TYR A 304 9.86 11.60 -8.33
C TYR A 304 8.67 11.43 -7.38
N ARG A 305 8.22 10.18 -7.18
CA ARG A 305 7.16 9.82 -6.25
C ARG A 305 7.78 9.19 -4.99
N PRO A 306 7.81 9.92 -3.85
CA PRO A 306 8.20 9.37 -2.55
C PRO A 306 7.52 8.05 -2.19
N GLN A 307 6.29 7.86 -2.68
CA GLN A 307 5.48 6.66 -2.47
C GLN A 307 6.14 5.40 -3.02
N LEU A 308 6.99 5.50 -4.05
CA LEU A 308 7.75 4.35 -4.56
C LEU A 308 8.77 3.82 -3.53
N ILE A 309 9.18 4.65 -2.57
CA ILE A 309 10.05 4.26 -1.45
C ILE A 309 9.22 3.91 -0.21
N SER A 310 8.23 4.73 0.16
CA SER A 310 7.50 4.54 1.43
C SER A 310 6.48 3.41 1.42
N ASN A 311 5.93 3.05 0.25
CA ASN A 311 4.79 2.14 0.20
C ASN A 311 5.16 0.65 0.28
N LEU A 312 6.42 0.32 0.00
CA LEU A 312 6.91 -1.04 0.11
C LEU A 312 8.31 -1.00 0.72
N PRO A 313 8.57 -1.68 1.83
CA PRO A 313 9.93 -1.85 2.33
C PRO A 313 10.84 -2.46 1.26
N PHE A 314 12.15 -2.27 1.35
CA PHE A 314 13.12 -2.97 0.51
C PHE A 314 13.00 -4.48 0.76
N GLN A 315 12.84 -5.23 -0.33
CA GLN A 315 12.38 -6.61 -0.24
C GLN A 315 13.51 -7.62 -0.06
N ALA A 316 14.76 -7.26 -0.35
CA ALA A 316 15.91 -8.12 -0.10
C ALA A 316 16.33 -8.06 1.38
N ILE A 317 16.18 -9.18 2.08
CA ILE A 317 16.51 -9.31 3.51
C ILE A 317 17.85 -10.03 3.65
N GLU A 318 18.87 -9.33 4.15
CA GLU A 318 20.16 -9.91 4.51
C GLU A 318 20.01 -10.90 5.67
N CYS A 319 20.53 -12.11 5.47
CA CYS A 319 20.42 -13.22 6.41
C CYS A 319 21.75 -13.99 6.52
N CYS A 320 21.91 -14.71 7.62
CA CYS A 320 22.98 -15.67 7.84
C CYS A 320 22.43 -16.92 8.53
N LEU A 321 23.11 -18.06 8.39
CA LEU A 321 22.74 -19.28 9.11
C LEU A 321 23.14 -19.15 10.59
N ALA A 322 22.15 -19.27 11.47
CA ALA A 322 22.39 -19.22 12.91
C ALA A 322 23.13 -20.48 13.40
N GLY A 323 24.23 -20.28 14.13
CA GLY A 323 24.96 -21.37 14.79
C GLY A 323 25.83 -22.24 13.88
N VAL A 324 26.17 -21.74 12.68
CA VAL A 324 27.03 -22.44 11.71
C VAL A 324 28.25 -21.57 11.40
N GLU A 325 29.42 -22.18 11.27
CA GLU A 325 30.69 -21.53 10.94
C GLU A 325 31.46 -22.33 9.88
N PRO A 326 32.36 -21.68 9.11
CA PRO A 326 33.19 -22.38 8.13
C PRO A 326 34.12 -23.39 8.81
N LEU A 327 34.33 -24.53 8.15
CA LEU A 327 35.16 -25.62 8.69
C LEU A 327 36.63 -25.25 8.86
N ASP A 328 37.19 -24.46 7.93
CA ASP A 328 38.61 -24.11 7.90
C ASP A 328 38.82 -22.60 7.64
N ASN A 329 39.77 -21.99 8.36
CA ASN A 329 40.30 -20.65 8.12
C ASN A 329 39.27 -19.50 7.98
N ASN A 330 38.10 -19.61 8.62
CA ASN A 330 37.03 -18.59 8.55
C ASN A 330 36.55 -18.28 7.12
N GLN A 331 36.68 -19.21 6.17
CA GLN A 331 36.21 -19.04 4.80
C GLN A 331 35.32 -20.21 4.40
N TRP A 332 34.14 -19.91 3.87
CA TRP A 332 33.23 -20.94 3.34
C TRP A 332 33.82 -21.57 2.08
N THR A 333 33.62 -22.87 1.91
CA THR A 333 34.06 -23.58 0.70
C THR A 333 33.02 -23.45 -0.41
N GLU A 334 33.42 -23.67 -1.65
CA GLU A 334 32.47 -23.66 -2.79
C GLU A 334 31.39 -24.73 -2.60
N GLU A 335 31.70 -25.87 -2.00
CA GLU A 335 30.70 -26.91 -1.72
C GLU A 335 29.61 -26.42 -0.73
N ALA A 336 29.96 -25.53 0.20
CA ALA A 336 28.99 -24.95 1.13
C ALA A 336 28.09 -23.91 0.43
N TYR A 337 28.62 -23.19 -0.55
CA TYR A 337 27.85 -22.33 -1.43
C TYR A 337 26.90 -23.16 -2.31
N ASP A 338 27.41 -24.16 -3.02
CA ASP A 338 26.65 -25.02 -3.92
C ASP A 338 25.50 -25.72 -3.18
N PHE A 339 25.75 -26.17 -1.94
CA PHE A 339 24.72 -26.76 -1.10
C PHE A 339 23.55 -25.79 -0.82
N LEU A 340 23.82 -24.50 -0.63
CA LEU A 340 22.77 -23.50 -0.47
C LEU A 340 22.08 -23.17 -1.81
N ASP A 341 22.83 -23.11 -2.90
CA ASP A 341 22.29 -22.82 -4.23
C ASP A 341 21.41 -23.96 -4.76
N ASP A 342 21.68 -25.21 -4.38
CA ASP A 342 20.80 -26.34 -4.68
C ASP A 342 19.38 -26.15 -4.13
N PHE A 343 19.20 -25.41 -3.02
CA PHE A 343 17.85 -25.05 -2.51
C PHE A 343 17.16 -23.99 -3.35
N ASN A 344 17.91 -23.17 -4.09
CA ASN A 344 17.38 -22.17 -5.01
C ASN A 344 16.77 -22.83 -6.26
N LEU A 345 17.34 -23.96 -6.71
CA LEU A 345 16.95 -24.66 -7.93
C LEU A 345 15.78 -25.67 -7.77
N LEU A 346 15.29 -25.87 -6.54
CA LEU A 346 14.31 -26.93 -6.22
C LEU A 346 12.84 -26.53 -6.36
N PHE A 347 12.48 -25.33 -6.81
CA PHE A 347 11.09 -24.87 -6.94
C PHE A 347 10.76 -24.08 -8.21
#